data_AF-A0A512N9W0-F1
#
_entry.id   AF-A0A512N9W0-F1
#
_cell.length_a   1.000
_cell.length_b   1.000
_cell.length_c   1.000
_cell.angle_alpha   90.00
_cell.angle_beta   90.00
_cell.angle_gamma   90.00
#
_symmetry.space_group_name_H-M   'P 1'
#
loop_
_entity.id
_entity.type
_entity.pdbx_description
1 polymer ?
#
loop_
_entity_poly.entity_id
_entity_poly.type
_entity_poly.pdbx_seq_one_letter_code
_entity_poly.pdbx_strand_id
1 'polypeptide(L)'
;MSKVLVVLAAVAAVCLPPAAYAQQGSRAADLQYCAQLSNLYVRYVGRSEAGPNAPVRPDVNGGVALAKCKGGDTVAAIPVLERKLVNAGFTLPPRG
;
A
#
# COMPACT_ATOMS: atom_id res chain seq x y z
N MET A 1 35.83 15.77 41.59
CA MET A 1 34.70 14.81 41.66
C MET A 1 33.44 15.39 40.99
N SER A 2 33.08 16.67 41.21
CA SER A 2 31.91 17.31 40.56
C SER A 2 32.01 17.54 39.05
N LYS A 3 33.21 17.74 38.48
CA LYS A 3 33.38 17.99 37.03
C LYS A 3 33.16 16.75 36.16
N VAL A 4 33.34 15.55 36.72
CA VAL A 4 33.17 14.27 35.99
C VAL A 4 31.69 13.94 35.83
N LEU A 5 30.86 14.30 36.81
CA LEU A 5 29.40 14.12 36.78
C LEU A 5 28.73 15.01 35.73
N VAL A 6 29.23 16.23 35.50
CA VAL A 6 28.69 17.14 34.48
C VAL A 6 28.98 16.64 33.06
N VAL A 7 30.14 15.99 32.85
CA VAL A 7 30.50 15.44 31.53
C VAL A 7 29.68 14.20 31.19
N LEU A 8 29.33 13.38 32.18
CA LEU A 8 28.50 12.18 31.98
C LEU A 8 27.04 12.50 31.60
N ALA A 9 26.50 13.64 32.04
CA ALA A 9 25.13 14.05 31.71
C ALA A 9 25.00 14.62 30.28
N ALA A 10 26.10 15.10 29.66
CA ALA A 10 26.06 15.72 28.33
C ALA A 10 26.08 14.71 27.16
N VAL A 11 26.47 13.45 27.40
CA VAL A 11 26.65 12.43 26.34
C VAL A 11 25.38 11.61 26.08
N ALA A 12 24.36 11.69 26.95
CA ALA A 12 23.16 10.88 26.83
C ALA A 12 22.10 11.41 25.82
N ALA A 13 22.30 12.58 25.23
CA ALA A 13 21.26 13.26 24.45
C ALA A 13 21.31 13.04 22.91
N VAL A 14 22.26 12.27 22.38
CA VAL A 14 22.51 12.21 20.92
C VAL A 14 22.06 10.90 20.24
N CYS A 15 21.61 9.89 20.98
CA CYS A 15 21.21 8.60 20.39
C CYS A 15 19.68 8.50 20.18
N LEU A 16 19.06 9.48 19.51
CA LEU A 16 17.73 9.28 18.93
C LEU A 16 17.92 8.81 17.48
N PRO A 17 17.67 7.53 17.15
CA PRO A 17 17.76 7.07 15.78
C PRO A 17 16.71 7.79 14.92
N PRO A 18 17.08 8.34 13.74
CA PRO A 18 16.14 8.95 12.81
C PRO A 18 15.34 7.87 12.09
N ALA A 19 14.46 7.17 12.80
CA ALA A 19 13.62 6.11 12.25
C ALA A 19 12.36 6.63 11.51
N ALA A 20 12.22 7.95 11.30
CA ALA A 20 11.01 8.54 10.72
C ALA A 20 11.00 8.56 9.17
N TYR A 21 12.10 8.19 8.50
CA TYR A 21 12.24 8.28 7.04
C TYR A 21 12.02 6.94 6.30
N ALA A 22 11.52 5.88 6.95
CA ALA A 22 11.17 4.64 6.24
C ALA A 22 9.68 4.61 5.82
N GLN A 23 8.79 5.18 6.64
CA GLN A 23 7.34 5.13 6.43
C GLN A 23 6.85 6.08 5.32
N GLN A 24 7.57 7.18 5.07
CA GLN A 24 7.18 8.14 4.03
C GLN A 24 7.39 7.56 2.62
N GLY A 25 8.52 6.85 2.44
CA GLY A 25 8.84 6.16 1.19
C GLY A 25 7.87 5.02 0.90
N SER A 26 7.53 4.22 1.92
CA SER A 26 6.58 3.12 1.76
C SER A 26 5.17 3.61 1.41
N ARG A 27 4.72 4.73 2.00
CA ARG A 27 3.40 5.28 1.71
C ARG A 27 3.27 5.78 0.27
N ALA A 28 4.29 6.46 -0.24
CA ALA A 28 4.29 6.91 -1.64
C ALA A 28 4.33 5.71 -2.60
N ALA A 29 5.15 4.69 -2.30
CA ALA A 29 5.21 3.45 -3.07
C ALA A 29 3.87 2.70 -3.06
N ASP A 30 3.22 2.57 -1.89
CA ASP A 30 1.92 1.92 -1.76
C ASP A 30 0.83 2.66 -2.54
N LEU A 31 0.85 3.99 -2.56
CA LEU A 31 -0.10 4.79 -3.36
C LEU A 31 0.08 4.55 -4.86
N GLN A 32 1.33 4.56 -5.33
CA GLN A 32 1.65 4.27 -6.73
C GLN A 32 1.24 2.85 -7.11
N TYR A 33 1.58 1.88 -6.26
CA TYR A 33 1.25 0.48 -6.45
C TYR A 33 -0.26 0.26 -6.52
N CYS A 34 -0.98 0.85 -5.56
CA CYS A 34 -2.44 0.78 -5.50
C CYS A 34 -3.09 1.40 -6.75
N ALA A 35 -2.55 2.51 -7.27
CA ALA A 35 -3.02 3.12 -8.52
C ALA A 35 -2.81 2.20 -9.73
N GLN A 36 -1.67 1.51 -9.82
CA GLN A 36 -1.41 0.53 -10.88
C GLN A 36 -2.40 -0.64 -10.83
N LEU A 37 -2.61 -1.23 -9.65
CA LEU A 37 -3.58 -2.31 -9.46
C LEU A 37 -4.99 -1.86 -9.83
N SER A 38 -5.38 -0.65 -9.41
CA SER A 38 -6.68 -0.08 -9.72
C SER A 38 -6.91 0.07 -11.24
N ASN A 39 -5.89 0.49 -11.99
CA ASN A 39 -5.97 0.62 -13.45
C ASN A 39 -6.19 -0.75 -14.11
N LEU A 40 -5.40 -1.76 -13.73
CA LEU A 40 -5.57 -3.12 -14.23
C LEU A 40 -6.97 -3.67 -13.91
N TYR A 41 -7.42 -3.47 -12.66
CA TYR A 41 -8.71 -3.94 -12.21
C TYR A 41 -9.85 -3.29 -13.02
N VAL A 42 -9.88 -1.97 -13.19
CA VAL A 42 -10.92 -1.29 -13.98
C VAL A 42 -10.92 -1.74 -15.44
N ARG A 43 -9.72 -1.92 -16.01
CA ARG A 43 -9.57 -2.23 -17.43
C ARG A 43 -10.01 -3.64 -17.78
N TYR A 44 -9.73 -4.62 -16.91
CA TYR A 44 -9.84 -6.03 -17.26
C TYR A 44 -10.76 -6.86 -16.36
N VAL A 45 -11.00 -6.44 -15.12
CA VAL A 45 -11.70 -7.25 -14.12
C VAL A 45 -13.05 -6.65 -13.73
N GLY A 46 -13.12 -5.34 -13.48
CA GLY A 46 -14.29 -4.66 -12.91
C GLY A 46 -15.55 -4.63 -13.78
N ARG A 47 -15.48 -5.13 -15.03
CA ARG A 47 -16.66 -5.41 -15.87
C ARG A 47 -17.13 -6.87 -15.79
N SER A 48 -16.22 -7.82 -15.57
CA SER A 48 -16.51 -9.24 -15.42
C SER A 48 -15.34 -9.94 -14.73
N GLU A 49 -15.49 -10.24 -13.43
CA GLU A 49 -14.51 -10.98 -12.63
C GLU A 49 -14.20 -12.39 -13.19
N ALA A 50 -15.05 -12.89 -14.09
CA ALA A 50 -14.98 -14.23 -14.69
C ALA A 50 -14.76 -14.21 -16.22
N GLY A 51 -14.36 -13.06 -16.79
CA GLY A 51 -13.98 -12.93 -18.21
C GLY A 51 -15.11 -12.55 -19.17
N PRO A 52 -14.83 -12.45 -20.49
CA PRO A 52 -15.74 -11.86 -21.49
C PRO A 52 -17.09 -12.56 -21.64
N ASN A 53 -17.15 -13.85 -21.29
CA ASN A 53 -18.34 -14.70 -21.47
C ASN A 53 -19.08 -14.99 -20.16
N ALA A 54 -18.64 -14.43 -19.03
CA ALA A 54 -19.28 -14.67 -17.75
C ALA A 54 -20.44 -13.70 -17.49
N PRO A 55 -21.47 -14.14 -16.75
CA PRO A 55 -22.52 -13.24 -16.26
C PRO A 55 -21.86 -12.08 -15.50
N VAL A 56 -22.16 -10.84 -15.91
CA VAL A 56 -21.68 -9.63 -15.25
C VAL A 56 -22.25 -9.64 -13.84
N ARG A 57 -21.42 -9.98 -12.85
CA ARG A 57 -21.75 -9.84 -11.43
C ARG A 57 -21.12 -8.56 -10.93
N PRO A 58 -21.88 -7.64 -10.32
CA PRO A 58 -21.30 -6.44 -9.74
C PRO A 58 -20.32 -6.83 -8.64
N ASP A 59 -19.05 -6.49 -8.82
CA ASP A 59 -18.03 -6.71 -7.80
C ASP A 59 -17.95 -5.55 -6.84
N VAL A 60 -18.78 -5.63 -5.79
CA VAL A 60 -18.83 -4.64 -4.73
C VAL A 60 -17.48 -4.50 -4.02
N ASN A 61 -16.76 -5.61 -3.82
CA ASN A 61 -15.51 -5.59 -3.06
C ASN A 61 -14.38 -4.91 -3.84
N GLY A 62 -14.25 -5.18 -5.14
CA GLY A 62 -13.28 -4.48 -5.99
C GLY A 62 -13.63 -3.00 -6.16
N GLY A 63 -14.90 -2.65 -6.27
CA GLY A 63 -15.37 -1.26 -6.27
C GLY A 63 -15.02 -0.50 -4.98
N VAL A 64 -15.23 -1.12 -3.81
CA VAL A 64 -14.85 -0.54 -2.51
C VAL A 64 -13.33 -0.39 -2.39
N ALA A 65 -12.55 -1.38 -2.83
CA ALA A 65 -11.11 -1.32 -2.80
C ALA A 65 -10.56 -0.18 -3.69
N LEU A 66 -11.15 0.01 -4.88
CA LEU A 66 -10.87 1.16 -5.76
C LEU A 66 -11.10 2.50 -5.06
N ALA A 67 -12.24 2.64 -4.36
CA ALA A 67 -12.55 3.87 -3.63
C ALA A 67 -11.56 4.13 -2.50
N LYS A 68 -11.22 3.09 -1.71
CA LYS A 68 -10.21 3.17 -0.64
C LYS A 68 -8.84 3.54 -1.17
N CYS A 69 -8.45 2.96 -2.30
CA CYS A 69 -7.21 3.27 -2.99
C CYS A 69 -7.12 4.75 -3.37
N LYS A 70 -8.19 5.29 -3.99
CA LYS A 70 -8.30 6.72 -4.33
C LYS A 70 -8.32 7.63 -3.09
N GLY A 71 -8.89 7.15 -1.99
CA GLY A 71 -8.89 7.83 -0.69
C GLY A 71 -7.57 7.73 0.09
N GLY A 72 -6.59 6.97 -0.41
CA GLY A 72 -5.29 6.78 0.22
C GLY A 72 -5.24 5.73 1.33
N ASP A 73 -6.32 4.95 1.53
CA ASP A 73 -6.31 3.75 2.36
C ASP A 73 -5.79 2.55 1.55
N THR A 74 -4.49 2.58 1.31
CA THR A 74 -3.77 1.56 0.53
C THR A 74 -3.69 0.23 1.26
N VAL A 75 -3.59 0.25 2.59
CA VAL A 75 -3.49 -0.93 3.45
C VAL A 75 -4.71 -1.83 3.30
N ALA A 76 -5.91 -1.26 3.27
CA ALA A 76 -7.13 -2.03 3.06
C ALA A 76 -7.42 -2.34 1.58
N ALA A 77 -6.95 -1.50 0.64
CA ALA A 77 -7.24 -1.63 -0.78
C ALA A 77 -6.37 -2.64 -1.52
N ILE A 78 -5.04 -2.56 -1.34
CA ILE A 78 -4.06 -3.38 -2.07
C ILE A 78 -4.36 -4.89 -1.98
N PRO A 79 -4.54 -5.50 -0.78
CA PRO A 79 -4.72 -6.95 -0.70
C PRO A 79 -6.02 -7.43 -1.37
N VAL A 80 -7.03 -6.56 -1.49
CA VAL A 80 -8.26 -6.90 -2.21
C VAL A 80 -8.02 -6.87 -3.71
N LEU A 81 -7.38 -5.81 -4.22
CA LEU A 81 -7.09 -5.68 -5.66
C LEU A 81 -6.11 -6.74 -6.15
N GLU A 82 -5.08 -7.08 -5.37
CA GLU A 82 -4.14 -8.15 -5.71
C GLU A 82 -4.86 -9.50 -5.86
N ARG A 83 -5.67 -9.90 -4.87
CA ARG A 83 -6.45 -11.15 -4.96
C ARG A 83 -7.37 -11.15 -6.17
N LYS A 84 -8.02 -10.03 -6.46
CA LYS A 84 -8.93 -9.89 -7.59
C LYS A 84 -8.22 -10.10 -8.93
N LEU A 85 -7.07 -9.45 -9.09
CA LEU A 85 -6.23 -9.59 -10.28
C LEU A 85 -5.67 -11.00 -10.43
N VAL A 86 -5.17 -11.61 -9.34
CA VAL A 86 -4.67 -12.98 -9.35
C VAL A 86 -5.77 -13.99 -9.68
N ASN A 87 -6.96 -13.86 -9.09
CA ASN A 87 -8.09 -14.73 -9.39
C ASN A 87 -8.56 -14.60 -10.85
N ALA A 88 -8.35 -13.43 -11.46
CA ALA A 88 -8.58 -13.19 -12.88
C ALA A 88 -7.40 -13.63 -13.78
N GLY A 89 -6.34 -14.21 -13.21
CA GLY A 89 -5.18 -14.73 -13.94
C GLY A 89 -4.10 -13.71 -14.29
N PHE A 90 -4.13 -12.51 -13.71
CA PHE A 90 -3.10 -11.49 -13.95
C PHE A 90 -1.86 -11.71 -13.10
N THR A 91 -0.68 -11.50 -13.70
CA THR A 91 0.56 -11.26 -12.98
C THR A 91 0.57 -9.86 -12.37
N LEU A 92 0.93 -9.77 -11.10
CA LEU A 92 0.94 -8.51 -10.36
C LEU A 92 2.17 -7.67 -10.73
N PRO A 93 2.04 -6.33 -10.78
CA PRO A 93 3.19 -5.45 -10.90
C PRO A 93 4.12 -5.60 -9.69
N PRO A 94 5.41 -5.24 -9.82
CA PRO A 94 6.33 -5.20 -8.68
C PRO A 94 5.89 -4.11 -7.70
N ARG A 95 6.06 -4.38 -6.41
CA ARG A 95 5.97 -3.34 -5.37
C ARG A 95 7.28 -2.55 -5.42
N GLY A 96 7.14 -1.23 -5.54
CA GLY A 96 8.27 -0.29 -5.63
C GLY A 96 9.02 -0.11 -4.32
#